data_AF-A0A1H7GT79-F1
#
_entry.id   AF-A0A1H7GT79-F1
#
_cell.length_a   1.000
_cell.length_b   1.000
_cell.length_c   1.000
_cell.angle_alpha   90.00
_cell.angle_beta   90.00
_cell.angle_gamma   90.00
#
_symmetry.space_group_name_H-M   'P 1'
#
loop_
_entity.id
_entity.type
_entity.pdbx_description
1 polymer ?
#
loop_
_entity_poly.entity_id
_entity_poly.type
_entity_poly.pdbx_seq_one_letter_code
_entity_poly.pdbx_strand_id
1 'polypeptide(L)'
;MKDQVQKSKKKYKRKGQRKEVLFKDDEWDIVKSKAASMNLSTTKYIVKMALSCDYAPQAIFGFAELTRELSKIGTNINQLARKANAVNNIYAEDYERMREEYARLCLLLKRKISTLRRTAV
;
A
#
# COMPACT_ATOMS: atom_id res chain seq x y z
N MET A 1 40.85 -29.16 -51.44
CA MET A 1 40.08 -27.90 -51.49
C MET A 1 38.80 -28.09 -50.69
N LYS A 2 38.77 -27.50 -49.49
CA LYS A 2 37.62 -27.25 -48.58
C LYS A 2 36.80 -28.47 -48.09
N ASP A 3 37.33 -29.10 -47.04
CA ASP A 3 36.53 -29.81 -46.05
C ASP A 3 35.63 -28.80 -45.31
N GLN A 4 34.31 -28.92 -45.51
CA GLN A 4 33.34 -28.16 -44.73
C GLN A 4 33.15 -28.83 -43.37
N VAL A 5 33.83 -28.28 -42.36
CA VAL A 5 33.59 -28.58 -40.95
C VAL A 5 32.19 -28.09 -40.56
N GLN A 6 31.29 -29.02 -40.31
CA GLN A 6 29.97 -28.82 -39.73
C GLN A 6 30.10 -28.12 -38.36
N LYS A 7 29.94 -26.80 -38.31
CA LYS A 7 29.93 -26.04 -37.05
C LYS A 7 28.66 -26.35 -36.24
N SER A 8 28.80 -27.20 -35.23
CA SER A 8 27.76 -27.41 -34.21
C SER A 8 27.58 -26.16 -33.36
N LYS A 9 26.42 -25.49 -33.46
CA LYS A 9 26.06 -24.37 -32.58
C LYS A 9 25.69 -24.92 -31.19
N LYS A 10 26.64 -24.94 -30.25
CA LYS A 10 26.37 -25.25 -28.84
C LYS A 10 25.38 -24.23 -28.26
N LYS A 11 24.17 -24.69 -27.90
CA LYS A 11 23.12 -23.91 -27.26
C LYS A 11 23.42 -23.87 -25.76
N TYR A 12 23.95 -22.75 -25.26
CA TYR A 12 24.21 -22.58 -23.82
C TYR A 12 22.88 -22.65 -23.05
N LYS A 13 22.66 -23.73 -22.28
CA LYS A 13 21.53 -23.83 -21.34
C LYS A 13 21.69 -22.72 -20.29
N ARG A 14 20.78 -21.74 -20.28
CA ARG A 14 20.67 -20.82 -19.15
C ARG A 14 20.31 -21.65 -17.92
N LYS A 15 21.22 -21.75 -16.94
CA LYS A 15 20.91 -22.33 -15.61
C LYS A 15 19.86 -21.42 -14.96
N GLY A 16 18.72 -22.00 -14.57
CA GLY A 16 17.64 -21.28 -13.89
C GLY A 16 16.61 -22.25 -13.32
N GLN A 17 15.81 -21.77 -12.36
CA GLN A 17 14.68 -22.50 -11.83
C GLN A 17 13.43 -22.23 -12.68
N ARG A 18 12.62 -23.26 -12.95
CA ARG A 18 11.34 -23.13 -13.63
C ARG A 18 10.22 -23.15 -12.59
N LYS A 19 9.35 -22.15 -12.63
CA LYS A 19 8.14 -22.09 -11.82
C LYS A 19 6.94 -21.97 -12.74
N GLU A 20 5.92 -22.78 -12.49
CA GLU A 20 4.63 -22.67 -13.16
C GLU A 20 3.69 -21.81 -12.29
N VAL A 21 2.96 -20.91 -12.93
CA VAL A 21 1.99 -20.00 -12.31
C VAL A 21 0.72 -20.09 -13.13
N LEU A 22 -0.39 -20.36 -12.47
CA LEU A 22 -1.72 -20.40 -13.07
C LEU A 22 -2.44 -19.10 -12.74
N PHE A 23 -2.98 -18.45 -13.76
CA PHE A 23 -3.85 -17.28 -13.65
C PHE A 23 -5.24 -17.71 -14.09
N LYS A 24 -6.27 -17.16 -13.43
CA LYS A 24 -7.63 -17.22 -13.97
C LYS A 24 -7.72 -16.35 -15.24
N ASP A 25 -8.77 -16.55 -16.04
CA ASP A 25 -8.93 -15.86 -17.31
C ASP A 25 -8.98 -14.33 -17.15
N ASP A 26 -9.70 -13.85 -16.13
CA ASP A 26 -9.81 -12.45 -15.75
C ASP A 26 -8.47 -11.85 -15.28
N GLU A 27 -7.75 -12.59 -14.44
CA GLU A 27 -6.41 -12.20 -13.96
C GLU A 27 -5.41 -12.12 -15.13
N TRP A 28 -5.51 -13.03 -16.09
CA TRP A 28 -4.63 -13.07 -17.25
C TRP A 28 -4.85 -11.88 -18.18
N ASP A 29 -6.09 -11.44 -18.37
CA ASP A 29 -6.42 -10.24 -19.13
C ASP A 29 -5.79 -8.98 -18.51
N ILE A 30 -5.84 -8.88 -17.17
CA ILE A 30 -5.17 -7.79 -16.45
C ILE A 30 -3.66 -7.83 -16.67
N VAL A 31 -3.02 -9.00 -16.58
CA VAL A 31 -1.58 -9.15 -16.81
C VAL A 31 -1.20 -8.75 -18.23
N LYS A 32 -1.97 -9.17 -19.24
CA LYS A 32 -1.76 -8.79 -20.65
C LYS A 32 -1.87 -7.28 -20.83
N SER A 33 -2.92 -6.66 -20.28
CA SER A 33 -3.13 -5.21 -20.38
C SER A 33 -1.98 -4.42 -19.74
N LYS A 34 -1.54 -4.83 -18.54
CA LYS A 34 -0.43 -4.17 -17.85
C LYS A 34 0.89 -4.34 -18.59
N ALA A 35 1.18 -5.55 -19.09
CA ALA A 35 2.37 -5.80 -19.89
C ALA A 35 2.39 -4.95 -21.18
N ALA A 36 1.25 -4.85 -21.88
CA ALA A 36 1.09 -4.02 -23.07
C ALA A 36 1.30 -2.53 -22.77
N SER A 37 0.72 -2.01 -21.68
CA SER A 37 0.90 -0.60 -21.28
C SER A 37 2.37 -0.22 -21.02
N MET A 38 3.22 -1.19 -20.68
CA MET A 38 4.65 -1.01 -20.44
C MET A 38 5.53 -1.41 -21.63
N ASN A 39 4.94 -1.77 -22.77
CA ASN A 39 5.66 -2.32 -23.93
C ASN A 39 6.54 -3.54 -23.59
N LEU A 40 6.08 -4.38 -22.66
CA LEU A 40 6.78 -5.60 -22.23
C LEU A 40 6.03 -6.85 -22.68
N SER A 41 6.77 -7.92 -22.97
CA SER A 41 6.18 -9.26 -23.02
C SER A 41 5.64 -9.65 -21.64
N THR A 42 4.54 -10.39 -21.59
CA THR A 42 3.96 -10.91 -20.33
C THR A 42 4.99 -11.61 -19.44
N THR A 43 5.89 -12.43 -20.00
CA THR A 43 6.96 -13.09 -19.21
C THR A 43 7.90 -12.09 -18.54
N LYS A 44 8.42 -11.10 -19.28
CA LYS A 44 9.29 -10.05 -18.73
C LYS A 44 8.55 -9.22 -17.68
N TYR A 45 7.28 -8.91 -17.92
CA TYR A 45 6.44 -8.20 -16.96
C TYR A 45 6.31 -8.99 -15.66
N ILE A 46 5.94 -10.27 -15.70
CA ILE A 46 5.79 -11.13 -14.51
C ILE A 46 7.12 -11.23 -13.75
N VAL A 47 8.24 -11.47 -14.45
CA VAL A 47 9.57 -11.54 -13.80
C VAL A 47 9.95 -10.21 -13.16
N LYS A 48 9.73 -9.10 -13.87
CA LYS A 48 10.01 -7.76 -13.33
C LYS A 48 9.14 -7.47 -12.11
N MET A 49 7.85 -7.79 -12.15
CA MET A 49 6.97 -7.62 -11.00
C MET A 49 7.38 -8.52 -9.82
N ALA A 50 7.76 -9.77 -10.07
CA ALA A 50 8.21 -10.67 -9.01
C ALA A 50 9.53 -10.22 -8.35
N LEU A 51 10.41 -9.54 -9.08
CA LEU A 51 11.69 -9.02 -8.57
C LEU A 51 11.58 -7.62 -7.98
N SER A 52 10.70 -6.77 -8.54
CA SER A 52 10.53 -5.37 -8.14
C SER A 52 9.43 -5.16 -7.12
N CYS A 53 8.58 -6.15 -6.88
CA CYS A 53 7.64 -6.12 -5.76
C CYS A 53 8.46 -6.29 -4.48
N ASP A 54 8.89 -5.17 -3.90
CA ASP A 54 9.03 -5.11 -2.46
C ASP A 54 7.63 -5.37 -1.92
N TYR A 55 7.39 -6.62 -1.50
CA TYR A 55 6.33 -6.90 -0.56
C TYR A 55 6.76 -6.23 0.74
N ALA A 56 6.62 -4.90 0.80
CA ALA A 56 6.44 -4.25 2.08
C ALA A 56 5.17 -4.91 2.62
N PRO A 57 5.22 -5.76 3.68
CA PRO A 57 4.00 -6.09 4.38
C PRO A 57 3.35 -4.73 4.64
N GLN A 58 2.11 -4.51 4.18
CA GLN A 58 1.44 -3.21 4.36
C GLN A 58 1.49 -2.90 5.85
N ALA A 59 2.51 -2.15 6.23
CA ALA A 59 2.78 -1.73 7.55
C ALA A 59 1.90 -0.50 7.72
N ILE A 60 0.60 -0.77 7.85
CA ILE A 60 -0.26 0.06 8.67
C ILE A 60 0.18 -0.08 10.16
N PHE A 61 1.29 -0.78 10.46
CA PHE A 61 2.14 -0.63 11.63
C PHE A 61 2.57 0.84 11.78
N GLY A 62 1.71 1.65 12.39
CA GLY A 62 1.99 3.04 12.70
C GLY A 62 0.74 3.89 12.94
N PHE A 63 -0.39 3.51 12.34
CA PHE A 63 -1.63 4.30 12.37
C PHE A 63 -2.74 3.72 13.28
N ALA A 64 -2.53 2.57 13.91
CA ALA A 64 -3.50 2.01 14.86
C ALA A 64 -3.82 2.99 16.00
N GLU A 65 -2.80 3.63 16.55
CA GLU A 65 -2.93 4.66 17.57
C GLU A 65 -3.72 5.87 17.07
N LEU A 66 -3.44 6.33 15.85
CA LEU A 66 -4.15 7.44 15.21
C LEU A 66 -5.64 7.11 15.02
N THR A 67 -5.94 5.90 14.54
CA THR A 67 -7.30 5.43 14.29
C THR A 67 -8.10 5.35 15.59
N ARG A 68 -7.44 4.93 16.69
CA ARG A 68 -8.05 4.92 18.03
C ARG A 68 -8.39 6.32 18.52
N GLU A 69 -7.47 7.29 18.39
CA GLU A 69 -7.76 8.67 18.81
C GLU A 69 -8.84 9.33 17.94
N LEU A 70 -8.87 9.06 16.64
CA LEU A 70 -9.94 9.52 15.77
C LEU A 70 -11.31 8.95 16.18
N SER A 71 -11.35 7.66 16.56
CA SER A 71 -12.59 7.00 17.01
C SER A 71 -13.13 7.60 18.31
N LYS A 72 -12.26 8.03 19.23
CA LYS A 72 -12.66 8.73 20.47
C LYS A 72 -13.30 10.08 20.16
N ILE A 73 -12.69 10.88 19.29
CA ILE A 73 -13.23 12.18 18.87
C ILE A 73 -14.61 11.99 18.20
N GLY A 74 -14.74 11.02 17.29
CA GLY A 74 -16.02 10.71 16.66
C GLY A 74 -17.11 10.32 17.66
N THR A 75 -16.74 9.54 18.69
CA THR A 75 -17.65 9.18 19.79
C THR A 75 -18.10 10.41 20.57
N ASN A 76 -17.18 11.32 20.90
CA ASN A 76 -17.47 12.53 21.64
C ASN A 76 -18.32 13.52 20.84
N ILE A 77 -18.08 13.68 19.54
CA ILE A 77 -18.94 14.46 18.63
C ILE A 77 -20.37 13.89 18.64
N ASN A 78 -20.51 12.58 18.55
CA ASN A 78 -21.82 11.93 18.57
C ASN A 78 -22.54 12.12 19.92
N GLN A 79 -21.82 12.10 21.04
CA GLN A 79 -22.38 12.43 22.35
C GLN A 79 -22.85 13.88 22.41
N LEU A 80 -22.04 14.82 21.91
CA LEU A 80 -22.40 16.24 21.86
C LEU A 80 -23.63 16.48 20.99
N ALA A 81 -23.72 15.82 19.84
CA ALA A 81 -24.88 15.90 18.95
C ALA A 81 -26.15 15.36 19.62
N ARG A 82 -26.08 14.23 20.32
CA ARG A 82 -27.22 13.68 21.08
C ARG A 82 -27.68 14.62 22.18
N LYS A 83 -26.73 15.21 22.92
CA LYS A 83 -27.03 16.16 24.01
C LYS A 83 -27.63 17.46 23.46
N ALA A 84 -27.08 17.99 22.37
CA ALA A 84 -27.61 19.13 21.65
C ALA A 84 -29.03 18.86 21.14
N ASN A 85 -29.29 17.69 20.56
CA ASN A 85 -30.64 17.30 20.11
C ASN A 85 -31.63 17.14 21.26
N ALA A 86 -31.17 16.71 22.44
CA ALA A 86 -32.03 16.50 23.61
C ALA A 86 -32.35 17.80 24.37
N VAL A 87 -31.39 18.73 24.45
CA VAL A 87 -31.49 19.94 25.30
C VAL A 87 -31.56 21.24 24.47
N ASN A 88 -31.44 21.15 23.14
CA ASN A 88 -31.26 22.28 22.22
C ASN A 88 -30.12 23.24 22.63
N ASN A 89 -29.12 22.73 23.34
CA ASN A 89 -28.02 23.52 23.85
C ASN A 89 -26.70 22.73 23.86
N ILE A 90 -25.59 23.45 23.69
CA ILE A 90 -24.23 22.91 23.77
C ILE A 90 -23.50 23.65 24.89
N TYR A 91 -22.92 22.88 25.82
CA TYR A 91 -22.15 23.43 26.93
C TYR A 91 -20.73 23.78 26.48
N ALA A 92 -20.19 24.89 26.98
CA ALA A 92 -18.86 25.36 26.62
C ALA A 92 -17.77 24.34 27.02
N GLU A 93 -17.96 23.63 28.12
CA GLU A 93 -17.05 22.61 28.62
C GLU A 93 -16.95 21.41 27.67
N ASP A 94 -18.06 21.01 27.04
CA ASP A 94 -18.07 19.90 26.07
C ASP A 94 -17.29 20.29 24.80
N TYR A 95 -17.42 21.54 24.37
CA TYR A 95 -16.68 22.10 23.24
C TYR A 95 -15.17 22.19 23.53
N GLU A 96 -14.77 22.70 24.70
CA GLU A 96 -13.35 22.79 25.05
C GLU A 96 -12.69 21.41 25.18
N ARG A 97 -13.39 20.43 25.78
CA ARG A 97 -12.89 19.05 25.82
C ARG A 97 -12.68 18.47 24.43
N MET A 98 -13.62 18.69 23.50
CA MET A 98 -13.48 18.26 22.11
C MET A 98 -12.31 18.96 21.42
N ARG A 99 -12.12 20.26 21.67
CA ARG A 99 -11.05 21.08 21.12
C ARG A 99 -9.67 20.58 21.57
N GLU A 100 -9.53 20.21 22.84
CA GLU A 100 -8.29 19.64 23.37
C GLU A 100 -7.94 18.30 22.73
N GLU A 101 -8.91 17.40 22.57
CA GLU A 101 -8.69 16.11 21.93
C GLU A 101 -8.31 16.26 20.44
N TYR A 102 -8.96 17.18 19.73
CA TYR A 102 -8.60 17.52 18.36
C TYR A 102 -7.17 18.06 18.25
N ALA A 103 -6.74 18.91 19.20
CA ALA A 103 -5.38 19.42 19.25
C ALA A 103 -4.36 18.29 19.49
N ARG A 104 -4.68 17.31 20.36
CA ARG A 104 -3.85 16.12 20.59
C ARG A 104 -3.74 15.27 19.32
N LEU A 105 -4.84 15.06 18.59
CA LEU A 105 -4.82 14.35 17.31
C LEU A 105 -3.90 15.03 16.29
N CYS A 106 -4.01 16.35 16.15
CA CYS A 106 -3.16 17.14 15.25
C CYS A 106 -1.66 17.00 15.61
N LEU A 107 -1.32 17.01 16.89
CA LEU A 107 0.05 16.83 17.36
C LEU A 107 0.57 15.42 17.01
N LEU A 108 -0.25 14.39 17.23
CA LEU A 108 0.09 13.01 16.93
C LEU A 108 0.32 12.79 15.44
N LEU A 109 -0.53 13.37 14.59
CA LEU A 109 -0.36 13.39 13.13
C LEU A 109 0.97 14.02 12.72
N LYS A 110 1.26 15.24 13.21
CA LYS A 110 2.52 15.94 12.92
C LYS A 110 3.74 15.11 13.30
N ARG A 111 3.70 14.44 14.46
CA ARG A 111 4.78 13.55 14.92
C ARG A 111 4.95 12.34 14.01
N LYS A 112 3.88 11.60 13.71
CA LYS A 112 3.95 10.39 12.86
C LYS A 112 4.44 10.73 11.45
N ILE A 113 3.96 11.81 10.84
CA ILE A 113 4.42 12.27 9.52
C ILE A 113 5.90 12.65 9.56
N SER A 114 6.34 13.35 10.62
CA SER A 114 7.76 13.70 10.80
C SER A 114 8.65 12.46 10.96
N THR A 115 8.20 11.44 11.70
CA THR A 115 8.90 10.16 11.84
C THR A 115 9.01 9.45 10.49
N LEU A 116 7.90 9.32 9.76
CA LEU A 116 7.88 8.67 8.44
C LEU A 116 8.82 9.36 7.46
N ARG A 117 8.85 10.70 7.45
CA ARG A 117 9.76 11.49 6.61
C ARG A 117 11.23 11.24 6.93
N ARG A 118 11.56 10.93 8.19
CA ARG A 118 12.94 10.65 8.65
C ARG A 118 13.41 9.23 8.35
N THR A 119 12.50 8.25 8.38
CA THR A 119 12.82 6.85 8.04
C THR A 119 12.85 6.57 6.54
N ALA A 120 12.39 7.48 5.69
CA ALA A 120 12.40 7.36 4.23
C ALA A 120 13.68 7.92 3.57
N VAL A 121 14.73 8.21 4.35
CA VAL A 121 16.07 8.64 3.91
C VAL A 121 17.07 7.56 4.27
#